data_AF-A0A0E0QBJ5-F1
#
_entry.id   AF-A0A0E0QBJ5-F1
#
_cell.length_a   1.000
_cell.length_b   1.000
_cell.length_c   1.000
_cell.angle_alpha   90.00
_cell.angle_beta   90.00
_cell.angle_gamma   90.00
#
_symmetry.space_group_name_H-M   'P 1'
#
loop_
_entity.id
_entity.type
_entity.pdbx_description
1 polymer ?
#
loop_
_entity_poly.entity_id
_entity_poly.type
_entity_poly.pdbx_seq_one_letter_code
_entity_poly.pdbx_strand_id
1 'polypeptide(L)'
;MATLSLPLPHLTQAIPARARPRPRPLRGIPARLLSCRAAMAVAPDKEEAAAVALDKAVKVAVAAPDRAAVAAVGVGEELPEGYDQMMPAVEEARRRRAGVLLHPTSLRGPHGIGDLGDEAVAFLAWLRDAGCTLWQVLPLVPPGRKSGEDGSPYSGQDANCGNTLLISLEELVKDGLLMENELPDPLDMEYVEFDTVANLKEPLIAKAAERLLLSRWLEDAALFAAIDRSIDALSWYEWPEPLKNRHLRALEDIYQKQKDFIEIFMAQQFLFQRQWQRIRKYAKKLGISIMGDMPIYVGYHSADVWANRKSFLLDKNGFPTFVSGVPPDAFSETGQLWNSPLYDWKAMEAGGFEWWIKRINRALDLYDEFRIDHFRGLAESKVALVGSWRAGPRNAFFDALFKAVGRINIIAEDLGVITEDVVDLRKSIEAPGMAVLQFAFGGGSDNPHLPHNHEFDQVVYTGTHDNDTVIGWWQTLPEEEKQTVFKYLPEANRTEISWALITAALSSVARTSMVTMQDILGLDSSARMNTPATQKGNWRWRMPSSVSFDSLSPEAAKLKELLGLYNRL
;
A
#
# COMPACT_ATOMS: atom_id res chain seq x y z
N MET A 1 -41.87 7.06 25.55
CA MET A 1 -42.44 8.37 25.92
C MET A 1 -42.38 9.26 24.70
N ALA A 2 -43.54 9.69 24.23
CA ALA A 2 -43.73 10.52 23.05
C ALA A 2 -43.76 12.01 23.43
N THR A 3 -43.32 12.88 22.52
CA THR A 3 -43.91 14.22 22.37
C THR A 3 -43.76 14.70 20.93
N LEU A 4 -44.91 15.04 20.35
CA LEU A 4 -45.16 15.66 19.05
C LEU A 4 -45.59 17.12 19.31
N SER A 5 -45.27 18.07 18.42
CA SER A 5 -46.14 19.21 18.03
C SER A 5 -45.55 20.01 16.85
N LEU A 6 -46.43 20.40 15.93
CA LEU A 6 -46.34 21.20 14.67
C LEU A 6 -47.52 22.23 14.70
N PRO A 7 -47.79 23.18 13.75
CA PRO A 7 -46.99 23.90 12.71
C PRO A 7 -47.38 25.42 12.45
N LEU A 8 -46.73 26.04 11.42
CA LEU A 8 -47.15 27.13 10.45
C LEU A 8 -47.22 28.62 10.88
N PRO A 9 -47.17 29.66 9.97
CA PRO A 9 -47.49 29.64 8.53
C PRO A 9 -46.54 30.36 7.52
N HIS A 10 -46.89 30.17 6.25
CA HIS A 10 -46.32 30.67 4.99
C HIS A 10 -46.19 32.19 4.84
N LEU A 11 -45.20 32.63 4.06
CA LEU A 11 -45.28 33.84 3.22
C LEU A 11 -44.55 33.60 1.89
N THR A 12 -45.35 33.63 0.83
CA THR A 12 -45.00 33.69 -0.60
C THR A 12 -44.38 35.03 -0.98
N GLN A 13 -43.36 35.04 -1.85
CA GLN A 13 -43.34 35.88 -3.06
C GLN A 13 -42.16 35.52 -3.98
N ALA A 14 -42.50 35.27 -5.25
CA ALA A 14 -41.60 35.05 -6.37
C ALA A 14 -41.65 36.26 -7.30
N ILE A 15 -40.51 36.84 -7.70
CA ILE A 15 -40.34 37.73 -8.88
C ILE A 15 -38.85 37.61 -9.34
N PRO A 16 -38.45 37.90 -10.60
CA PRO A 16 -37.88 36.91 -11.51
C PRO A 16 -36.37 37.12 -11.78
N ALA A 17 -35.73 36.08 -12.31
CA ALA A 17 -34.37 36.14 -12.82
C ALA A 17 -34.24 37.13 -14.00
N ARG A 18 -33.49 38.22 -13.80
CA ARG A 18 -32.98 39.06 -14.89
C ARG A 18 -31.77 38.37 -15.53
N ALA A 19 -31.92 38.03 -16.80
CA ALA A 19 -30.84 37.58 -17.68
C ALA A 19 -29.69 38.61 -17.71
N ARG A 20 -28.48 38.17 -17.39
CA ARG A 20 -27.25 38.91 -17.69
C ARG A 20 -26.82 38.59 -19.13
N PRO A 21 -26.40 39.59 -19.93
CA PRO A 21 -26.05 39.39 -21.32
C PRO A 21 -24.72 38.64 -21.45
N ARG A 22 -24.67 37.70 -22.40
CA ARG A 22 -23.46 37.01 -22.85
C ARG A 22 -22.48 38.03 -23.47
N PRO A 23 -21.18 38.03 -23.13
CA PRO A 23 -20.21 38.79 -23.88
C PRO A 23 -19.90 38.09 -25.22
N ARG A 24 -19.91 38.88 -26.31
CA ARG A 24 -19.45 38.48 -27.65
C ARG A 24 -17.95 38.21 -27.63
N PRO A 25 -17.44 37.25 -28.43
CA PRO A 25 -16.01 36.96 -28.50
C PRO A 25 -15.31 37.99 -29.40
N LEU A 26 -14.21 38.57 -28.89
CA LEU A 26 -13.25 39.32 -29.68
C LEU A 26 -12.37 38.33 -30.47
N ARG A 27 -12.38 38.48 -31.79
CA ARG A 27 -11.43 37.86 -32.72
C ARG A 27 -10.09 38.60 -32.64
N GLY A 28 -8.97 37.86 -32.64
CA GLY A 28 -7.69 38.43 -33.08
C GLY A 28 -6.42 37.65 -32.74
N ILE A 29 -5.98 36.79 -33.68
CA ILE A 29 -4.58 36.48 -34.07
C ILE A 29 -3.75 35.56 -33.12
N PRO A 30 -2.82 34.71 -33.61
CA PRO A 30 -2.96 33.53 -34.48
C PRO A 30 -2.43 32.23 -33.83
N ALA A 31 -2.90 31.09 -34.35
CA ALA A 31 -2.49 29.75 -33.95
C ALA A 31 -1.05 29.38 -34.36
N ARG A 32 -0.28 28.82 -33.42
CA ARG A 32 0.79 27.85 -33.70
C ARG A 32 0.89 26.83 -32.56
N LEU A 33 0.92 25.56 -32.97
CA LEU A 33 1.38 24.37 -32.24
C LEU A 33 0.43 23.74 -31.20
N LEU A 34 -0.58 23.04 -31.71
CA LEU A 34 -1.16 21.86 -31.05
C LEU A 34 -1.47 20.79 -32.10
N SER A 35 -0.54 19.87 -32.33
CA SER A 35 -0.85 18.54 -32.88
C SER A 35 0.35 17.61 -32.70
N CYS A 36 0.27 16.72 -31.72
CA CYS A 36 0.92 15.40 -31.76
C CYS A 36 0.15 14.48 -30.78
N ARG A 37 -1.08 14.13 -31.18
CA ARG A 37 -1.84 13.00 -30.64
C ARG A 37 -2.23 12.16 -31.85
N ALA A 38 -1.58 11.02 -32.00
CA ALA A 38 -1.99 9.81 -32.72
C ALA A 38 -0.80 9.19 -33.47
N ALA A 39 -0.30 8.06 -32.95
CA ALA A 39 0.21 6.95 -33.75
C ALA A 39 0.42 5.76 -32.81
N MET A 40 -0.60 4.92 -32.62
CA MET A 40 -0.49 3.48 -32.32
C MET A 40 -1.89 2.86 -32.49
N ALA A 41 -2.20 2.49 -33.73
CA ALA A 41 -3.27 1.56 -34.05
C ALA A 41 -2.65 0.50 -34.96
N VAL A 42 -2.47 -0.70 -34.43
CA VAL A 42 -2.06 -1.89 -35.18
C VAL A 42 -3.34 -2.55 -35.68
N ALA A 43 -3.42 -2.74 -36.99
CA ALA A 43 -4.52 -3.45 -37.64
C ALA A 43 -4.36 -4.97 -37.41
N PRO A 44 -5.45 -5.74 -37.23
CA PRO A 44 -5.37 -7.19 -37.28
C PRO A 44 -5.41 -7.67 -38.74
N ASP A 45 -4.48 -8.54 -39.09
CA ASP A 45 -4.42 -9.22 -40.38
C ASP A 45 -5.62 -10.16 -40.56
N LYS A 46 -6.19 -10.12 -41.77
CA LYS A 46 -7.23 -11.00 -42.26
C LYS A 46 -6.57 -12.18 -42.98
N GLU A 47 -6.30 -13.27 -42.29
CA GLU A 47 -6.01 -14.55 -42.95
C GLU A 47 -6.11 -15.75 -41.99
N GLU A 48 -7.31 -16.06 -41.47
CA GLU A 48 -7.57 -17.38 -40.88
C GLU A 48 -9.07 -17.73 -40.83
N ALA A 49 -9.75 -17.54 -41.97
CA ALA A 49 -11.17 -17.87 -42.11
C ALA A 49 -11.39 -18.78 -43.33
N ALA A 50 -10.74 -19.95 -43.39
CA ALA A 50 -11.10 -21.04 -44.32
C ALA A 50 -10.28 -22.33 -44.09
N ALA A 51 -10.38 -22.98 -42.93
CA ALA A 51 -10.12 -24.42 -42.79
C ALA A 51 -10.42 -24.87 -41.36
N VAL A 52 -11.60 -25.46 -41.15
CA VAL A 52 -11.89 -26.68 -40.35
C VAL A 52 -13.42 -26.71 -40.25
N ALA A 53 -14.03 -27.17 -41.34
CA ALA A 53 -15.43 -27.55 -41.38
C ALA A 53 -15.51 -28.90 -42.06
N LEU A 54 -15.00 -29.96 -41.41
CA LEU A 54 -15.46 -31.33 -41.61
C LEU A 54 -14.85 -32.27 -40.56
N ASP A 55 -15.46 -32.34 -39.37
CA ASP A 55 -15.69 -33.65 -38.75
C ASP A 55 -17.00 -33.59 -37.93
N LYS A 56 -18.01 -34.30 -38.42
CA LYS A 56 -19.39 -34.26 -37.92
C LYS A 56 -19.60 -35.45 -36.99
N ALA A 57 -19.34 -35.20 -35.71
CA ALA A 57 -20.04 -35.85 -34.60
C ALA A 57 -20.10 -34.87 -33.41
N VAL A 58 -20.64 -33.67 -33.66
CA VAL A 58 -20.80 -32.64 -32.64
C VAL A 58 -22.16 -32.81 -31.98
N LYS A 59 -22.18 -33.32 -30.74
CA LYS A 59 -23.24 -32.96 -29.79
C LYS A 59 -23.26 -31.43 -29.75
N VAL A 60 -24.34 -30.80 -30.20
CA VAL A 60 -24.54 -29.37 -29.99
C VAL A 60 -24.45 -29.16 -28.48
N ALA A 61 -23.37 -28.52 -28.01
CA ALA A 61 -23.27 -28.13 -26.62
C ALA A 61 -24.35 -27.07 -26.39
N VAL A 62 -25.45 -27.48 -25.76
CA VAL A 62 -26.52 -26.58 -25.35
C VAL A 62 -25.91 -25.66 -24.29
N ALA A 63 -25.94 -24.34 -24.54
CA ALA A 63 -25.43 -23.36 -23.59
C ALA A 63 -26.23 -23.43 -22.28
N ALA A 64 -25.55 -23.23 -21.15
CA ALA A 64 -26.20 -23.23 -19.85
C ALA A 64 -27.34 -22.19 -19.81
N PRO A 65 -28.54 -22.54 -19.30
CA PRO A 65 -29.67 -21.63 -19.22
C PRO A 65 -29.42 -20.52 -18.18
N ASP A 66 -30.17 -19.43 -18.29
CA ASP A 66 -30.14 -18.33 -17.33
C ASP A 66 -30.61 -18.79 -15.94
N ARG A 67 -29.90 -18.37 -14.87
CA ARG A 67 -30.29 -18.61 -13.47
C ARG A 67 -31.71 -18.14 -13.17
N ALA A 68 -32.13 -17.03 -13.75
CA ALA A 68 -33.50 -16.53 -13.57
C ALA A 68 -34.54 -17.47 -14.18
N ALA A 69 -34.24 -18.08 -15.33
CA ALA A 69 -35.12 -19.03 -16.00
C ALA A 69 -35.27 -20.34 -15.22
N VAL A 70 -34.18 -20.83 -14.64
CA VAL A 70 -34.20 -22.00 -13.75
C VAL A 70 -34.95 -21.74 -12.45
N ALA A 71 -34.74 -20.55 -11.84
CA ALA A 71 -35.41 -20.18 -10.59
C ALA A 71 -36.93 -19.98 -10.74
N ALA A 72 -37.42 -19.78 -11.97
CA ALA A 72 -38.84 -19.64 -12.28
C ALA A 72 -39.56 -20.98 -12.48
N VAL A 73 -38.84 -22.12 -12.55
CA VAL A 73 -39.43 -23.45 -12.70
C VAL A 73 -40.08 -23.90 -11.40
N GLY A 74 -41.32 -24.38 -11.49
CA GLY A 74 -42.10 -24.84 -10.35
C GLY A 74 -41.58 -26.14 -9.73
N VAL A 75 -41.95 -26.39 -8.47
CA VAL A 75 -41.60 -27.63 -7.78
C VAL A 75 -42.23 -28.83 -8.50
N GLY A 76 -41.39 -29.75 -9.00
CA GLY A 76 -41.82 -30.94 -9.73
C GLY A 76 -41.93 -30.75 -11.26
N GLU A 77 -41.61 -29.55 -11.76
CA GLU A 77 -41.55 -29.29 -13.20
C GLU A 77 -40.19 -29.65 -13.81
N GLU A 78 -40.17 -29.81 -15.13
CA GLU A 78 -38.97 -30.14 -15.89
C GLU A 78 -38.04 -28.93 -15.99
N LEU A 79 -36.76 -29.13 -15.71
CA LEU A 79 -35.76 -28.06 -15.77
C LEU A 79 -35.39 -27.73 -17.23
N PRO A 80 -34.92 -26.50 -17.51
CA PRO A 80 -34.59 -26.11 -18.87
C PRO A 80 -33.45 -26.95 -19.46
N GLU A 81 -33.47 -27.13 -20.78
CA GLU A 81 -32.39 -27.78 -21.51
C GLU A 81 -31.03 -27.11 -21.19
N GLY A 82 -30.00 -27.91 -20.93
CA GLY A 82 -28.67 -27.44 -20.54
C GLY A 82 -28.51 -27.09 -19.05
N TYR A 83 -29.51 -27.34 -18.20
CA TYR A 83 -29.39 -27.15 -16.73
C TYR A 83 -28.15 -27.85 -16.14
N ASP A 84 -27.80 -29.03 -16.66
CA ASP A 84 -26.62 -29.81 -16.28
C ASP A 84 -25.28 -29.11 -16.61
N GLN A 85 -25.31 -28.07 -17.44
CA GLN A 85 -24.15 -27.23 -17.77
C GLN A 85 -24.00 -26.01 -16.84
N MET A 86 -24.97 -25.77 -15.94
CA MET A 86 -24.90 -24.70 -14.94
C MET A 86 -23.99 -25.07 -13.78
N MET A 87 -22.68 -25.00 -14.02
CA MET A 87 -21.69 -25.19 -12.97
C MET A 87 -21.69 -24.00 -11.99
N PRO A 88 -21.32 -24.21 -10.71
CA PRO A 88 -21.09 -23.12 -9.78
C PRO A 88 -20.13 -22.08 -10.38
N ALA A 89 -20.54 -20.81 -10.42
CA ALA A 89 -19.69 -19.74 -10.94
C ALA A 89 -18.49 -19.55 -10.00
N VAL A 90 -17.28 -19.53 -10.55
CA VAL A 90 -16.09 -19.12 -9.81
C VAL A 90 -16.08 -17.58 -9.82
N GLU A 91 -16.42 -16.98 -8.69
CA GLU A 91 -16.33 -15.53 -8.52
C GLU A 91 -14.87 -15.09 -8.63
N GLU A 92 -14.59 -14.05 -9.42
CA GLU A 92 -13.23 -13.53 -9.58
C GLU A 92 -12.64 -13.05 -8.25
N ALA A 93 -13.47 -12.50 -7.36
CA ALA A 93 -13.10 -12.11 -5.99
C ALA A 93 -12.68 -13.31 -5.11
N ARG A 94 -13.00 -14.54 -5.54
CA ARG A 94 -12.59 -15.78 -4.87
C ARG A 94 -11.37 -16.45 -5.50
N ARG A 95 -10.76 -15.83 -6.53
CA ARG A 95 -9.53 -16.33 -7.13
C ARG A 95 -8.43 -16.39 -6.07
N ARG A 96 -7.80 -17.56 -5.94
CA ARG A 96 -6.63 -17.73 -5.09
C ARG A 96 -5.41 -17.14 -5.80
N ARG A 97 -4.58 -16.44 -5.04
CA ARG A 97 -3.42 -15.69 -5.54
C ARG A 97 -2.20 -15.94 -4.69
N ALA A 98 -1.03 -15.63 -5.22
CA ALA A 98 0.19 -15.50 -4.46
C ALA A 98 0.98 -14.25 -4.88
N GLY A 99 1.79 -13.74 -3.97
CA GLY A 99 2.67 -12.63 -4.24
C GLY A 99 3.95 -12.64 -3.41
N VAL A 100 4.78 -11.64 -3.66
CA VAL A 100 6.04 -11.43 -2.96
C VAL A 100 6.07 -10.07 -2.27
N LEU A 101 6.49 -10.06 -1.01
CA LEU A 101 6.80 -8.86 -0.24
C LEU A 101 8.26 -8.46 -0.53
N LEU A 102 8.44 -7.33 -1.20
CA LEU A 102 9.75 -6.75 -1.51
C LEU A 102 9.61 -5.23 -1.61
N HIS A 103 10.23 -4.47 -0.72
CA HIS A 103 10.22 -3.02 -0.83
C HIS A 103 11.17 -2.55 -1.95
N PRO A 104 10.84 -1.50 -2.73
CA PRO A 104 11.70 -1.05 -3.83
C PRO A 104 13.11 -0.66 -3.40
N THR A 105 13.32 -0.22 -2.14
CA THR A 105 14.67 0.10 -1.62
C THR A 105 15.60 -1.11 -1.64
N SER A 106 15.03 -2.31 -1.51
CA SER A 106 15.75 -3.57 -1.49
C SER A 106 16.12 -4.10 -2.87
N LEU A 107 15.63 -3.48 -3.95
CA LEU A 107 16.09 -3.80 -5.29
C LEU A 107 17.58 -3.44 -5.42
N ARG A 108 18.25 -4.13 -6.35
CA ARG A 108 19.61 -3.79 -6.72
C ARG A 108 19.62 -2.46 -7.48
N GLY A 109 20.82 -1.98 -7.74
CA GLY A 109 21.03 -0.76 -8.50
C GLY A 109 22.33 -0.07 -8.11
N PRO A 110 22.95 0.69 -9.03
CA PRO A 110 24.28 1.26 -8.86
C PRO A 110 24.29 2.52 -7.98
N HIS A 111 23.15 2.96 -7.45
CA HIS A 111 23.02 4.25 -6.75
C HIS A 111 22.80 4.10 -5.23
N GLY A 112 23.30 3.01 -4.63
CA GLY A 112 23.25 2.75 -3.19
C GLY A 112 21.87 2.37 -2.61
N ILE A 113 20.81 2.48 -3.40
CA ILE A 113 19.43 2.07 -3.06
C ILE A 113 18.74 1.54 -4.31
N GLY A 114 17.79 0.62 -4.15
CA GLY A 114 16.88 0.26 -5.23
C GLY A 114 15.95 1.42 -5.61
N ASP A 115 15.54 1.47 -6.88
CA ASP A 115 14.74 2.58 -7.42
C ASP A 115 13.67 2.10 -8.43
N LEU A 116 12.89 3.04 -8.95
CA LEU A 116 11.77 2.79 -9.88
C LEU A 116 12.22 2.67 -11.35
N GLY A 117 13.43 2.14 -11.58
CA GLY A 117 14.05 1.91 -12.88
C GLY A 117 13.95 0.47 -13.37
N ASP A 118 14.99 0.02 -14.07
CA ASP A 118 15.00 -1.26 -14.80
C ASP A 118 14.95 -2.49 -13.87
N GLU A 119 15.52 -2.43 -12.67
CA GLU A 119 15.43 -3.53 -11.69
C GLU A 119 14.00 -3.76 -11.19
N ALA A 120 13.18 -2.71 -11.06
CA ALA A 120 11.76 -2.86 -10.73
C ALA A 120 10.98 -3.52 -11.88
N VAL A 121 11.34 -3.22 -13.13
CA VAL A 121 10.78 -3.85 -14.33
C VAL A 121 11.18 -5.33 -14.41
N ALA A 122 12.45 -5.64 -14.14
CA ALA A 122 12.98 -7.00 -14.10
C ALA A 122 12.30 -7.85 -13.01
N PHE A 123 12.11 -7.29 -11.81
CA PHE A 123 11.38 -7.94 -10.73
C PHE A 123 9.94 -8.30 -11.14
N LEU A 124 9.21 -7.36 -11.78
CA LEU A 124 7.85 -7.62 -12.26
C LEU A 124 7.81 -8.70 -13.35
N ALA A 125 8.82 -8.75 -14.24
CA ALA A 125 8.93 -9.82 -15.22
C ALA A 125 9.17 -11.18 -14.54
N TRP A 126 10.04 -11.24 -13.55
CA TRP A 126 10.30 -12.44 -12.76
C TRP A 126 9.06 -12.90 -11.98
N LEU A 127 8.30 -11.98 -11.38
CA LEU A 127 7.04 -12.31 -10.70
C LEU A 127 6.03 -12.98 -11.65
N ARG A 128 5.87 -12.42 -12.85
CA ARG A 128 5.03 -13.03 -13.89
C ARG A 128 5.50 -14.43 -14.24
N ASP A 129 6.81 -14.61 -14.42
CA ASP A 129 7.38 -15.90 -14.83
C ASP A 129 7.19 -16.97 -13.75
N ALA A 130 7.31 -16.57 -12.48
CA ALA A 130 7.00 -17.37 -11.30
C ALA A 130 5.49 -17.64 -11.11
N GLY A 131 4.61 -16.94 -11.83
CA GLY A 131 3.15 -17.08 -11.72
C GLY A 131 2.50 -16.27 -10.59
N CYS A 132 3.24 -15.37 -9.95
CA CYS A 132 2.71 -14.48 -8.94
C CYS A 132 1.86 -13.38 -9.57
N THR A 133 0.80 -12.97 -8.88
CA THR A 133 -0.15 -11.93 -9.33
C THR A 133 -0.23 -10.75 -8.37
N LEU A 134 0.63 -10.70 -7.36
CA LEU A 134 0.65 -9.66 -6.34
C LEU A 134 2.09 -9.27 -5.97
N TRP A 135 2.34 -7.97 -5.87
CA TRP A 135 3.56 -7.40 -5.29
C TRP A 135 3.17 -6.56 -4.08
N GLN A 136 3.66 -6.91 -2.89
CA GLN A 136 3.49 -6.08 -1.71
C GLN A 136 4.71 -5.18 -1.47
N VAL A 137 4.45 -3.90 -1.20
CA VAL A 137 5.45 -2.91 -0.78
C VAL A 137 5.12 -2.36 0.60
N LEU A 138 6.15 -1.95 1.34
CA LEU A 138 6.01 -1.10 2.53
C LEU A 138 5.58 0.34 2.12
N PRO A 139 5.25 1.23 3.07
CA PRO A 139 4.83 2.59 2.74
C PRO A 139 5.87 3.32 1.88
N LEU A 140 5.42 3.93 0.77
CA LEU A 140 6.31 4.64 -0.17
C LEU A 140 6.57 6.10 0.23
N VAL A 141 6.25 6.49 1.45
CA VAL A 141 6.38 7.86 1.96
C VAL A 141 7.85 8.26 2.18
N PRO A 142 8.20 9.56 2.21
CA PRO A 142 9.54 10.00 2.59
C PRO A 142 9.86 9.48 4.00
N PRO A 143 10.89 8.62 4.17
CA PRO A 143 11.11 7.91 5.42
C PRO A 143 11.59 8.85 6.53
N GLY A 144 11.61 8.33 7.76
CA GLY A 144 12.26 9.00 8.89
C GLY A 144 13.73 9.27 8.58
N ARG A 145 14.21 10.46 8.98
CA ARG A 145 15.62 10.91 8.82
C ARG A 145 16.25 11.35 10.14
N LYS A 146 15.49 11.30 11.23
CA LYS A 146 15.96 11.69 12.55
C LYS A 146 16.66 10.50 13.21
N SER A 147 17.56 10.80 14.13
CA SER A 147 18.26 9.78 14.92
C SER A 147 17.26 8.83 15.57
N GLY A 148 17.38 7.54 15.27
CA GLY A 148 16.52 6.48 15.78
C GLY A 148 15.33 6.10 14.90
N GLU A 149 15.11 6.80 13.79
CA GLU A 149 14.04 6.53 12.81
C GLU A 149 14.57 6.44 11.37
N ASP A 150 15.89 6.44 11.19
CA ASP A 150 16.52 6.54 9.88
C ASP A 150 16.08 5.41 8.94
N GLY A 151 15.57 5.78 7.78
CA GLY A 151 15.07 4.86 6.76
C GLY A 151 13.68 4.27 7.03
N SER A 152 13.06 4.53 8.18
CA SER A 152 11.76 3.93 8.52
C SER A 152 10.63 4.44 7.63
N PRO A 153 9.95 3.56 6.87
CA PRO A 153 8.77 3.96 6.10
C PRO A 153 7.52 4.18 6.98
N TYR A 154 7.57 3.79 8.26
CA TYR A 154 6.49 4.00 9.24
C TYR A 154 6.65 5.30 10.03
N SER A 155 7.81 5.95 9.94
CA SER A 155 8.08 7.28 10.48
C SER A 155 8.08 8.34 9.36
N GLY A 156 7.11 8.22 8.45
CA GLY A 156 7.02 9.08 7.27
C GLY A 156 6.85 10.56 7.60
N GLN A 157 7.56 11.43 6.89
CA GLN A 157 7.50 12.89 7.07
C GLN A 157 6.17 13.49 6.54
N ASP A 158 5.51 12.78 5.62
CA ASP A 158 4.21 13.12 5.05
C ASP A 158 3.52 11.83 4.60
N ALA A 159 2.20 11.71 4.83
CA ALA A 159 1.45 10.49 4.53
C ALA A 159 1.09 10.32 3.04
N ASN A 160 1.33 11.33 2.20
CA ASN A 160 0.87 11.39 0.82
C ASN A 160 2.00 11.54 -0.21
N CYS A 161 3.11 12.18 0.17
CA CYS A 161 4.30 12.30 -0.66
C CYS A 161 4.91 10.92 -0.95
N GLY A 162 5.66 10.84 -2.04
CA GLY A 162 6.54 9.72 -2.32
C GLY A 162 7.98 9.97 -1.89
N ASN A 163 8.68 8.92 -1.51
CA ASN A 163 10.10 8.92 -1.24
C ASN A 163 10.88 9.22 -2.53
N THR A 164 11.45 10.42 -2.61
CA THR A 164 12.20 10.86 -3.80
C THR A 164 13.48 10.06 -4.02
N LEU A 165 14.03 9.39 -3.00
CA LEU A 165 15.21 8.52 -3.16
C LEU A 165 14.93 7.30 -4.06
N LEU A 166 13.66 6.93 -4.22
CA LEU A 166 13.23 5.87 -5.14
C LEU A 166 13.17 6.34 -6.61
N ILE A 167 13.37 7.63 -6.90
CA ILE A 167 13.44 8.12 -8.28
C ILE A 167 14.71 7.55 -8.94
N SER A 168 14.53 6.86 -10.07
CA SER A 168 15.62 6.33 -10.89
C SER A 168 16.30 7.45 -11.67
N LEU A 169 17.62 7.58 -11.51
CA LEU A 169 18.42 8.59 -12.20
C LEU A 169 18.57 8.28 -13.69
N GLU A 170 18.70 7.00 -14.05
CA GLU A 170 18.78 6.54 -15.44
C GLU A 170 17.50 6.90 -16.20
N GLU A 171 16.36 6.85 -15.53
CA GLU A 171 15.09 7.24 -16.12
C GLU A 171 14.97 8.74 -16.33
N LEU A 172 15.57 9.54 -15.44
CA LEU A 172 15.70 10.98 -15.67
C LEU A 172 16.61 11.28 -16.87
N VAL A 173 17.61 10.43 -17.15
CA VAL A 173 18.41 10.52 -18.39
C VAL A 173 17.57 10.17 -19.62
N LYS A 174 16.81 9.06 -19.57
CA LYS A 174 15.88 8.67 -20.66
C LYS A 174 14.84 9.76 -20.93
N ASP A 175 14.47 10.53 -19.91
CA ASP A 175 13.55 11.67 -19.99
C ASP A 175 14.19 12.98 -20.47
N GLY A 176 15.52 13.01 -20.66
CA GLY A 176 16.26 14.22 -21.03
C GLY A 176 16.37 15.27 -19.91
N LEU A 177 16.08 14.89 -18.67
CA LEU A 177 16.17 15.76 -17.49
C LEU A 177 17.53 15.66 -16.81
N LEU A 178 18.28 14.58 -17.04
CA LEU A 178 19.71 14.45 -16.72
C LEU A 178 20.48 14.06 -17.98
N MET A 179 21.78 14.34 -18.00
CA MET A 179 22.71 13.84 -19.01
C MET A 179 23.45 12.63 -18.46
N GLU A 180 23.89 11.71 -19.33
CA GLU A 180 24.60 10.49 -18.94
C GLU A 180 25.90 10.80 -18.15
N ASN A 181 26.61 11.86 -18.52
CA ASN A 181 27.81 12.32 -17.82
C ASN A 181 27.53 13.01 -16.47
N GLU A 182 26.27 13.19 -16.08
CA GLU A 182 25.87 13.68 -14.75
C GLU A 182 25.55 12.53 -13.78
N LEU A 183 25.44 11.29 -14.27
CA LEU A 183 25.27 10.13 -13.40
C LEU A 183 26.54 9.93 -12.56
N PRO A 184 26.39 9.55 -11.28
CA PRO A 184 27.54 9.25 -10.45
C PRO A 184 28.18 7.92 -10.86
N ASP A 185 29.43 7.73 -10.46
CA ASP A 185 30.06 6.41 -10.54
C ASP A 185 29.25 5.39 -9.71
N PRO A 186 29.15 4.13 -10.15
CA PRO A 186 28.43 3.10 -9.42
C PRO A 186 28.94 2.94 -7.97
N LEU A 187 28.00 2.95 -7.02
CA LEU A 187 28.23 2.64 -5.62
C LEU A 187 27.94 1.17 -5.36
N ASP A 188 29.00 0.41 -5.09
CA ASP A 188 28.90 -0.98 -4.66
C ASP A 188 28.55 -1.03 -3.16
N MET A 189 27.27 -1.25 -2.85
CA MET A 189 26.74 -1.25 -1.50
C MET A 189 25.77 -2.41 -1.28
N GLU A 190 26.15 -3.33 -0.39
CA GLU A 190 25.34 -4.47 0.01
C GLU A 190 24.12 -4.09 0.88
N TYR A 191 24.16 -2.91 1.51
CA TYR A 191 23.08 -2.39 2.34
C TYR A 191 22.82 -0.91 2.03
N VAL A 192 21.58 -0.45 2.19
CA VAL A 192 21.25 0.97 2.08
C VAL A 192 21.89 1.73 3.25
N GLU A 193 22.63 2.80 2.94
CA GLU A 193 23.03 3.83 3.89
C GLU A 193 22.33 5.13 3.48
N PHE A 194 21.22 5.47 4.14
CA PHE A 194 20.28 6.49 3.67
C PHE A 194 20.93 7.88 3.53
N ASP A 195 21.81 8.27 4.44
CA ASP A 195 22.57 9.53 4.33
C ASP A 195 23.48 9.57 3.09
N THR A 196 24.17 8.47 2.80
CA THR A 196 25.04 8.38 1.61
C THR A 196 24.22 8.50 0.33
N VAL A 197 23.07 7.81 0.28
CA VAL A 197 22.14 7.83 -0.84
C VAL A 197 21.51 9.21 -1.02
N ALA A 198 21.11 9.87 0.07
CA ALA A 198 20.54 11.21 0.02
C ALA A 198 21.55 12.23 -0.53
N ASN A 199 22.78 12.22 0.01
CA ASN A 199 23.86 13.08 -0.45
C ASN A 199 24.20 12.88 -1.94
N LEU A 200 24.04 11.66 -2.44
CA LEU A 200 24.24 11.33 -3.85
C LEU A 200 23.07 11.78 -4.74
N LYS A 201 21.86 11.33 -4.42
CA LYS A 201 20.71 11.39 -5.33
C LYS A 201 19.97 12.72 -5.27
N GLU A 202 19.84 13.35 -4.10
CA GLU A 202 19.04 14.57 -3.95
C GLU A 202 19.50 15.74 -4.83
N PRO A 203 20.82 16.04 -4.96
CA PRO A 203 21.28 17.12 -5.83
C PRO A 203 20.92 16.86 -7.31
N LEU A 204 20.99 15.61 -7.75
CA LEU A 204 20.68 15.23 -9.14
C LEU A 204 19.17 15.28 -9.40
N ILE A 205 18.36 14.82 -8.44
CA ILE A 205 16.91 14.89 -8.52
C ILE A 205 16.43 16.35 -8.49
N ALA A 206 17.02 17.21 -7.66
CA ALA A 206 16.73 18.64 -7.65
C ALA A 206 17.07 19.30 -9.00
N LYS A 207 18.25 19.00 -9.57
CA LYS A 207 18.64 19.48 -10.91
C LYS A 207 17.66 19.04 -11.99
N ALA A 208 17.20 17.79 -11.96
CA ALA A 208 16.19 17.29 -12.89
C ALA A 208 14.84 17.99 -12.72
N ALA A 209 14.43 18.26 -11.47
CA ALA A 209 13.20 18.97 -11.14
C ALA A 209 13.25 20.44 -11.61
N GLU A 210 14.38 21.13 -11.48
CA GLU A 210 14.59 22.49 -12.01
C GLU A 210 14.39 22.56 -13.53
N ARG A 211 14.83 21.52 -14.26
CA ARG A 211 14.67 21.43 -15.73
C ARG A 211 13.23 21.16 -16.16
N LEU A 212 12.37 20.65 -15.27
CA LEU A 212 11.05 20.12 -15.61
C LEU A 212 9.93 21.18 -15.67
N LEU A 213 10.13 22.40 -15.15
CA LEU A 213 9.18 23.55 -15.14
C LEU A 213 7.68 23.14 -15.12
N LEU A 214 7.14 22.85 -13.94
CA LEU A 214 5.75 22.41 -13.76
C LEU A 214 4.83 23.44 -13.10
N SER A 215 3.53 23.28 -13.33
CA SER A 215 2.46 23.98 -12.62
C SER A 215 2.06 23.28 -11.31
N ARG A 216 1.52 24.07 -10.37
CA ARG A 216 1.22 23.78 -8.95
C ARG A 216 0.44 22.48 -8.68
N TRP A 217 0.92 21.68 -7.72
CA TRP A 217 0.24 20.52 -7.09
C TRP A 217 0.86 20.27 -5.70
N LEU A 218 0.10 19.83 -4.69
CA LEU A 218 0.62 19.46 -3.36
C LEU A 218 1.14 20.62 -2.47
N GLU A 219 0.38 21.71 -2.40
CA GLU A 219 0.81 22.98 -1.77
C GLU A 219 1.13 22.87 -0.27
N ASP A 220 0.35 22.13 0.52
CA ASP A 220 0.56 22.05 1.98
C ASP A 220 1.86 21.33 2.35
N ALA A 221 2.18 20.21 1.70
CA ALA A 221 3.43 19.49 1.95
C ALA A 221 4.64 20.31 1.49
N ALA A 222 4.52 21.01 0.35
CA ALA A 222 5.59 21.87 -0.16
C ALA A 222 5.84 23.07 0.76
N LEU A 223 4.78 23.72 1.25
CA LEU A 223 4.89 24.80 2.24
C LEU A 223 5.46 24.31 3.56
N PHE A 224 5.01 23.16 4.06
CA PHE A 224 5.55 22.56 5.30
C PHE A 224 7.06 22.32 5.16
N ALA A 225 7.50 21.64 4.10
CA ALA A 225 8.91 21.37 3.83
C ALA A 225 9.73 22.66 3.67
N ALA A 226 9.15 23.70 3.05
CA ALA A 226 9.82 24.99 2.88
C ALA A 226 10.04 25.71 4.21
N ILE A 227 9.04 25.67 5.10
CA ILE A 227 9.14 26.25 6.43
C ILE A 227 10.15 25.46 7.26
N ASP A 228 10.03 24.13 7.28
CA ASP A 228 10.91 23.24 8.06
C ASP A 228 12.38 23.41 7.69
N ARG A 229 12.68 23.50 6.40
CA ARG A 229 14.05 23.80 5.93
C ARG A 229 14.56 25.18 6.37
N SER A 230 13.66 26.15 6.50
CA SER A 230 14.02 27.55 6.82
C SER A 230 14.17 27.83 8.31
N ILE A 231 13.73 26.91 9.17
CA ILE A 231 13.70 27.09 10.62
C ILE A 231 14.35 25.87 11.27
N ASP A 232 15.47 26.10 11.94
CA ASP A 232 16.13 25.09 12.76
C ASP A 232 15.33 24.84 14.05
N ALA A 233 14.32 23.96 13.95
CA ALA A 233 13.42 23.58 15.02
C ALA A 233 13.20 22.06 15.00
N LEU A 234 12.98 21.47 16.18
CA LEU A 234 12.72 20.03 16.27
C LEU A 234 11.33 19.66 15.75
N SER A 235 10.37 20.58 15.89
CA SER A 235 9.02 20.38 15.37
C SER A 235 8.32 21.70 15.02
N TRP A 236 7.24 21.62 14.23
CA TRP A 236 6.40 22.78 13.89
C TRP A 236 5.77 23.45 15.12
N TYR A 237 5.72 22.77 16.27
CA TYR A 237 5.25 23.34 17.53
C TYR A 237 6.12 24.49 18.01
N GLU A 238 7.40 24.49 17.66
CA GLU A 238 8.41 25.49 18.03
C GLU A 238 8.51 26.61 17.00
N TRP A 239 7.83 26.50 15.85
CA TRP A 239 7.83 27.54 14.84
C TRP A 239 7.21 28.85 15.37
N PRO A 240 7.61 30.01 14.83
CA PRO A 240 6.98 31.28 15.12
C PRO A 240 5.46 31.20 14.94
N GLU A 241 4.74 31.85 15.86
CA GLU A 241 3.28 31.78 15.95
C GLU A 241 2.56 31.96 14.59
N PRO A 242 2.93 32.91 13.71
CA PRO A 242 2.25 33.07 12.44
C PRO A 242 2.40 31.88 11.48
N LEU A 243 3.49 31.13 11.56
CA LEU A 243 3.73 29.94 10.73
C LEU A 243 3.15 28.68 11.38
N LYS A 244 3.31 28.55 12.70
CA LYS A 244 2.70 27.50 13.51
C LYS A 244 1.17 27.48 13.37
N ASN A 245 0.53 28.65 13.36
CA ASN A 245 -0.92 28.81 13.24
C ASN A 245 -1.38 29.17 11.82
N ARG A 246 -0.51 29.05 10.81
CA ARG A 246 -0.88 29.16 9.38
C ARG A 246 -1.55 30.48 9.02
N HIS A 247 -1.06 31.60 9.53
CA HIS A 247 -1.54 32.92 9.15
C HIS A 247 -1.29 33.17 7.67
N LEU A 248 -2.35 33.51 6.92
CA LEU A 248 -2.33 33.61 5.46
C LEU A 248 -1.16 34.47 4.94
N ARG A 249 -0.95 35.67 5.53
CA ARG A 249 0.17 36.55 5.14
C ARG A 249 1.54 35.93 5.37
N ALA A 250 1.72 35.20 6.48
CA ALA A 250 3.00 34.54 6.76
C ALA A 250 3.28 33.40 5.78
N LEU A 251 2.24 32.67 5.36
CA LEU A 251 2.36 31.63 4.33
C LEU A 251 2.63 32.23 2.95
N GLU A 252 1.98 33.34 2.59
CA GLU A 252 2.26 34.08 1.36
C GLU A 252 3.70 34.59 1.34
N ASP A 253 4.19 35.15 2.45
CA ASP A 253 5.57 35.62 2.59
C ASP A 253 6.57 34.48 2.44
N ILE A 254 6.31 33.31 3.06
CA ILE A 254 7.16 32.12 2.88
C ILE A 254 7.12 31.65 1.43
N TYR A 255 5.94 31.59 0.81
CA TYR A 255 5.81 31.17 -0.57
C TYR A 255 6.65 32.05 -1.51
N GLN A 256 6.62 33.38 -1.31
CA GLN A 256 7.45 34.29 -2.12
C GLN A 256 8.95 34.12 -1.83
N LYS A 257 9.34 33.95 -0.56
CA LYS A 257 10.75 33.81 -0.17
C LYS A 257 11.37 32.46 -0.54
N GLN A 258 10.56 31.40 -0.57
CA GLN A 258 10.99 30.01 -0.80
C GLN A 258 10.39 29.44 -2.09
N LYS A 259 10.03 30.32 -3.04
CA LYS A 259 9.31 29.94 -4.26
C LYS A 259 10.03 28.82 -5.03
N ASP A 260 11.33 28.99 -5.26
CA ASP A 260 12.14 28.02 -6.02
C ASP A 260 12.14 26.65 -5.33
N PHE A 261 12.29 26.63 -4.00
CA PHE A 261 12.25 25.38 -3.23
C PHE A 261 10.88 24.69 -3.34
N ILE A 262 9.79 25.46 -3.20
CA ILE A 262 8.42 24.93 -3.28
C ILE A 262 8.15 24.35 -4.68
N GLU A 263 8.55 25.06 -5.73
CA GLU A 263 8.39 24.60 -7.12
C GLU A 263 9.24 23.34 -7.40
N ILE A 264 10.48 23.30 -6.90
CA ILE A 264 11.33 22.11 -6.99
C ILE A 264 10.71 20.93 -6.24
N PHE A 265 10.24 21.12 -5.00
CA PHE A 265 9.60 20.06 -4.21
C PHE A 265 8.39 19.46 -4.95
N MET A 266 7.51 20.31 -5.49
CA MET A 266 6.34 19.84 -6.25
C MET A 266 6.78 19.07 -7.51
N ALA A 267 7.82 19.53 -8.21
CA ALA A 267 8.36 18.85 -9.38
C ALA A 267 9.00 17.49 -9.05
N GLN A 268 9.70 17.38 -7.91
CA GLN A 268 10.23 16.09 -7.42
C GLN A 268 9.11 15.09 -7.13
N GLN A 269 8.01 15.54 -6.51
CA GLN A 269 6.84 14.69 -6.26
C GLN A 269 6.14 14.28 -7.55
N PHE A 270 6.09 15.14 -8.56
CA PHE A 270 5.64 14.76 -9.89
C PHE A 270 6.54 13.70 -10.53
N LEU A 271 7.87 13.83 -10.42
CA LEU A 271 8.81 12.84 -10.95
C LEU A 271 8.62 11.48 -10.30
N PHE A 272 8.49 11.43 -8.98
CA PHE A 272 8.12 10.22 -8.25
C PHE A 272 6.81 9.63 -8.80
N GLN A 273 5.76 10.45 -8.87
CA GLN A 273 4.44 10.01 -9.34
C GLN A 273 4.54 9.42 -10.75
N ARG A 274 5.24 10.10 -11.66
CA ARG A 274 5.39 9.66 -13.04
C ARG A 274 6.09 8.31 -13.13
N GLN A 275 7.20 8.12 -12.42
CA GLN A 275 7.92 6.85 -12.44
C GLN A 275 7.10 5.73 -11.79
N TRP A 276 6.47 6.00 -10.64
CA TRP A 276 5.60 5.02 -9.98
C TRP A 276 4.42 4.59 -10.86
N GLN A 277 3.73 5.54 -11.51
CA GLN A 277 2.64 5.22 -12.42
C GLN A 277 3.08 4.39 -13.63
N ARG A 278 4.32 4.58 -14.11
CA ARG A 278 4.88 3.71 -15.15
C ARG A 278 5.04 2.28 -14.64
N ILE A 279 5.62 2.10 -13.46
CA ILE A 279 5.80 0.79 -12.82
C ILE A 279 4.44 0.12 -12.59
N ARG A 280 3.47 0.82 -11.99
CA ARG A 280 2.11 0.31 -11.78
C ARG A 280 1.43 -0.09 -13.09
N LYS A 281 1.53 0.74 -14.14
CA LYS A 281 0.99 0.43 -15.46
C LYS A 281 1.65 -0.82 -16.06
N TYR A 282 2.95 -1.02 -15.84
CA TYR A 282 3.66 -2.22 -16.29
C TYR A 282 3.22 -3.46 -15.50
N ALA A 283 3.15 -3.38 -14.18
CA ALA A 283 2.62 -4.46 -13.33
C ALA A 283 1.22 -4.90 -13.79
N LYS A 284 0.31 -3.93 -14.01
CA LYS A 284 -1.04 -4.20 -14.52
C LYS A 284 -1.04 -4.90 -15.88
N LYS A 285 -0.14 -4.54 -16.81
CA LYS A 285 -0.01 -5.23 -18.11
C LYS A 285 0.41 -6.69 -17.96
N LEU A 286 1.14 -7.01 -16.89
CA LEU A 286 1.56 -8.38 -16.58
C LEU A 286 0.53 -9.14 -15.72
N GLY A 287 -0.61 -8.53 -15.38
CA GLY A 287 -1.60 -9.13 -14.48
C GLY A 287 -1.17 -9.13 -13.01
N ILE A 288 -0.23 -8.28 -12.63
CA ILE A 288 0.26 -8.13 -11.25
C ILE A 288 -0.42 -6.91 -10.62
N SER A 289 -1.09 -7.13 -9.49
CA SER A 289 -1.60 -6.06 -8.63
C SER A 289 -0.52 -5.62 -7.65
N ILE A 290 -0.55 -4.35 -7.24
CA ILE A 290 0.34 -3.81 -6.21
C ILE A 290 -0.44 -3.58 -4.92
N MET A 291 -0.01 -4.26 -3.85
CA MET A 291 -0.49 -4.08 -2.49
C MET A 291 0.41 -3.08 -1.76
N GLY A 292 -0.14 -1.91 -1.46
CA GLY A 292 0.51 -0.92 -0.61
C GLY A 292 0.34 -1.21 0.88
N ASP A 293 0.85 -0.27 1.67
CA ASP A 293 0.77 -0.32 3.13
C ASP A 293 0.53 1.08 3.69
N MET A 294 -0.44 1.20 4.58
CA MET A 294 -0.89 2.44 5.17
C MET A 294 -0.80 2.34 6.70
N PRO A 295 0.20 2.97 7.33
CA PRO A 295 0.26 3.12 8.77
C PRO A 295 -1.04 3.75 9.28
N ILE A 296 -1.70 3.25 10.32
CA ILE A 296 -2.93 3.90 10.79
C ILE A 296 -2.65 5.34 11.21
N TYR A 297 -1.57 5.59 11.97
CA TYR A 297 -1.20 6.92 12.46
C TYR A 297 -0.25 7.65 11.50
N VAL A 298 -0.07 8.95 11.75
CA VAL A 298 0.87 9.81 11.03
C VAL A 298 1.78 10.51 12.05
N GLY A 299 3.01 10.85 11.66
CA GLY A 299 3.96 11.51 12.55
C GLY A 299 3.49 12.89 13.01
N TYR A 300 3.83 13.28 14.25
CA TYR A 300 3.45 14.60 14.78
C TYR A 300 4.04 15.76 13.97
N HIS A 301 5.32 15.65 13.62
CA HIS A 301 6.03 16.63 12.81
C HIS A 301 5.83 16.35 11.31
N SER A 302 4.61 16.54 10.84
CA SER A 302 4.21 16.31 9.46
C SER A 302 3.27 17.41 8.95
N ALA A 303 3.20 17.55 7.63
CA ALA A 303 2.21 18.44 7.01
C ALA A 303 0.78 17.99 7.33
N ASP A 304 0.54 16.68 7.47
CA ASP A 304 -0.76 16.12 7.83
C ASP A 304 -1.30 16.71 9.13
N VAL A 305 -0.48 16.75 10.19
CA VAL A 305 -0.91 17.25 11.50
C VAL A 305 -0.93 18.78 11.52
N TRP A 306 0.11 19.44 11.00
CA TRP A 306 0.22 20.90 11.00
C TRP A 306 -0.91 21.57 10.20
N ALA A 307 -1.27 21.03 9.03
CA ALA A 307 -2.34 21.58 8.20
C ALA A 307 -3.75 21.20 8.67
N ASN A 308 -3.90 20.10 9.42
CA ASN A 308 -5.20 19.55 9.80
C ASN A 308 -5.38 19.37 11.32
N ARG A 309 -4.86 20.31 12.12
CA ARG A 309 -4.86 20.23 13.60
C ARG A 309 -6.20 19.83 14.24
N LYS A 310 -7.33 20.20 13.64
CA LYS A 310 -8.68 19.87 14.15
C LYS A 310 -9.03 18.37 14.04
N SER A 311 -8.31 17.63 13.23
CA SER A 311 -8.48 16.19 13.04
C SER A 311 -7.76 15.37 14.12
N PHE A 312 -7.00 16.01 15.00
CA PHE A 312 -6.12 15.35 15.99
C PHE A 312 -6.40 15.87 17.40
N LEU A 313 -6.15 15.03 18.40
CA LEU A 313 -6.30 15.35 19.82
C LEU A 313 -5.13 16.20 20.33
N LEU A 314 -5.13 17.47 19.94
CA LEU A 314 -4.14 18.46 20.32
C LEU A 314 -4.70 19.47 21.32
N ASP A 315 -3.86 20.02 22.18
CA ASP A 315 -4.22 21.14 23.05
C ASP A 315 -4.37 22.44 22.24
N LYS A 316 -4.78 23.53 22.91
CA LYS A 316 -4.93 24.85 22.28
C LYS A 316 -3.63 25.37 21.63
N ASN A 317 -2.48 24.96 22.15
CA ASN A 317 -1.17 25.34 21.65
C ASN A 317 -0.69 24.41 20.53
N GLY A 318 -1.36 23.29 20.29
CA GLY A 318 -1.04 22.32 19.24
C GLY A 318 -0.26 21.11 19.72
N PHE A 319 -0.02 20.95 21.02
CA PHE A 319 0.72 19.82 21.57
C PHE A 319 -0.19 18.58 21.74
N PRO A 320 0.27 17.35 21.47
CA PRO A 320 -0.55 16.15 21.64
C PRO A 320 -1.02 15.98 23.08
N THR A 321 -2.34 15.81 23.26
CA THR A 321 -2.91 15.48 24.59
C THR A 321 -2.82 13.98 24.90
N PHE A 322 -2.79 13.16 23.86
CA PHE A 322 -2.60 11.72 23.91
C PHE A 322 -1.73 11.29 22.72
N VAL A 323 -0.96 10.23 22.91
CA VAL A 323 -0.14 9.63 21.87
C VAL A 323 -0.45 8.14 21.72
N SER A 324 -0.13 7.61 20.54
CA SER A 324 -0.33 6.20 20.21
C SER A 324 0.71 5.28 20.85
N GLY A 325 0.27 4.04 21.04
CA GLY A 325 1.10 2.92 21.47
C GLY A 325 0.26 1.65 21.52
N VAL A 326 0.91 0.54 21.78
CA VAL A 326 0.29 -0.77 21.98
C VAL A 326 0.70 -1.31 23.36
N PRO A 327 -0.19 -1.97 24.10
CA PRO A 327 0.20 -2.72 25.31
C PRO A 327 1.19 -3.86 24.96
N PRO A 328 1.78 -4.52 25.95
CA PRO A 328 2.59 -5.72 25.72
C PRO A 328 1.96 -6.74 24.78
N ASP A 329 2.75 -7.27 23.86
CA ASP A 329 2.37 -8.27 22.87
C ASP A 329 3.51 -9.27 22.59
N ALA A 330 3.34 -10.15 21.60
CA ALA A 330 4.34 -11.16 21.24
C ALA A 330 5.67 -10.58 20.72
N PHE A 331 5.69 -9.30 20.31
CA PHE A 331 6.90 -8.61 19.85
C PHE A 331 7.58 -7.79 20.94
N SER A 332 6.83 -7.35 21.96
CA SER A 332 7.35 -6.54 23.06
C SER A 332 6.70 -6.88 24.39
N GLU A 333 7.51 -7.35 25.35
CA GLU A 333 7.09 -7.61 26.74
C GLU A 333 6.62 -6.35 27.49
N THR A 334 7.08 -5.16 27.08
CA THR A 334 6.72 -3.88 27.72
C THR A 334 5.70 -3.06 26.93
N GLY A 335 5.26 -3.57 25.78
CA GLY A 335 4.47 -2.81 24.82
C GLY A 335 5.34 -1.83 24.03
N GLN A 336 4.71 -0.95 23.26
CA GLN A 336 5.44 0.02 22.44
C GLN A 336 4.77 1.39 22.52
N LEU A 337 5.58 2.44 22.69
CA LEU A 337 5.14 3.82 22.64
C LEU A 337 5.59 4.43 21.30
N TRP A 338 4.63 4.73 20.43
CA TRP A 338 4.92 5.20 19.07
C TRP A 338 4.89 6.72 18.91
N ASN A 339 4.46 7.45 19.94
CA ASN A 339 4.47 8.91 19.99
C ASN A 339 3.71 9.66 18.87
N SER A 340 2.87 8.96 18.09
CA SER A 340 2.04 9.62 17.08
C SER A 340 0.81 10.26 17.74
N PRO A 341 0.35 11.44 17.29
CA PRO A 341 -0.87 12.04 17.80
C PRO A 341 -2.08 11.16 17.46
N LEU A 342 -3.02 11.07 18.40
CA LEU A 342 -4.28 10.36 18.17
C LEU A 342 -5.29 11.22 17.41
N TYR A 343 -6.15 10.57 16.64
CA TYR A 343 -7.25 11.20 15.92
C TYR A 343 -8.35 11.71 16.85
N ASP A 344 -8.91 12.87 16.54
CA ASP A 344 -10.20 13.31 17.08
C ASP A 344 -11.32 12.74 16.20
N TRP A 345 -11.65 11.46 16.45
CA TRP A 345 -12.67 10.75 15.67
C TRP A 345 -14.03 11.44 15.67
N LYS A 346 -14.39 12.16 16.74
CA LYS A 346 -15.65 12.92 16.81
C LYS A 346 -15.62 14.12 15.87
N ALA A 347 -14.52 14.87 15.86
CA ALA A 347 -14.35 15.98 14.94
C ALA A 347 -14.30 15.50 13.48
N MET A 348 -13.64 14.37 13.22
CA MET A 348 -13.60 13.75 11.89
C MET A 348 -14.98 13.30 11.42
N GLU A 349 -15.76 12.62 12.27
CA GLU A 349 -17.12 12.19 11.94
C GLU A 349 -18.02 13.38 11.61
N ALA A 350 -17.96 14.46 12.40
CA ALA A 350 -18.69 15.70 12.13
C ALA A 350 -18.29 16.36 10.79
N GLY A 351 -17.04 16.17 10.35
CA GLY A 351 -16.53 16.59 9.05
C GLY A 351 -16.69 15.56 7.93
N GLY A 352 -17.44 14.47 8.15
CA GLY A 352 -17.65 13.42 7.15
C GLY A 352 -16.38 12.66 6.77
N PHE A 353 -15.41 12.58 7.68
CA PHE A 353 -14.12 11.90 7.49
C PHE A 353 -13.28 12.42 6.30
N GLU A 354 -13.42 13.70 5.93
CA GLU A 354 -12.78 14.29 4.74
C GLU A 354 -11.26 14.03 4.66
N TRP A 355 -10.54 14.13 5.78
CA TRP A 355 -9.10 13.89 5.82
C TRP A 355 -8.75 12.45 5.41
N TRP A 356 -9.47 11.47 5.96
CA TRP A 356 -9.27 10.06 5.62
C TRP A 356 -9.70 9.75 4.18
N ILE A 357 -10.79 10.35 3.69
CA ILE A 357 -11.21 10.21 2.29
C ILE A 357 -10.08 10.69 1.34
N LYS A 358 -9.42 11.81 1.64
CA LYS A 358 -8.27 12.29 0.85
C LYS A 358 -7.10 11.30 0.89
N ARG A 359 -6.76 10.79 2.07
CA ARG A 359 -5.70 9.79 2.26
C ARG A 359 -5.97 8.49 1.48
N ILE A 360 -7.21 8.01 1.50
CA ILE A 360 -7.65 6.82 0.76
C ILE A 360 -7.59 7.05 -0.75
N ASN A 361 -8.04 8.21 -1.25
CA ASN A 361 -7.90 8.55 -2.67
C ASN A 361 -6.43 8.56 -3.11
N ARG A 362 -5.54 9.07 -2.27
CA ARG A 362 -4.10 9.02 -2.53
C ARG A 362 -3.58 7.58 -2.57
N ALA A 363 -4.00 6.73 -1.65
CA ALA A 363 -3.62 5.31 -1.67
C ALA A 363 -4.13 4.59 -2.93
N LEU A 364 -5.35 4.85 -3.38
CA LEU A 364 -5.92 4.28 -4.62
C LEU A 364 -5.21 4.77 -5.90
N ASP A 365 -4.64 5.97 -5.86
CA ASP A 365 -3.78 6.48 -6.93
C ASP A 365 -2.43 5.72 -6.98
N LEU A 366 -1.93 5.22 -5.85
CA LEU A 366 -0.67 4.49 -5.78
C LEU A 366 -0.83 2.96 -5.93
N TYR A 367 -1.89 2.38 -5.37
CA TYR A 367 -2.01 0.94 -5.15
C TYR A 367 -3.34 0.39 -5.67
N ASP A 368 -3.38 -0.90 -5.97
CA ASP A 368 -4.61 -1.61 -6.36
C ASP A 368 -5.37 -2.13 -5.13
N GLU A 369 -4.63 -2.39 -4.06
CA GLU A 369 -5.12 -2.76 -2.73
C GLU A 369 -4.09 -2.29 -1.69
N PHE A 370 -4.46 -2.20 -0.42
CA PHE A 370 -3.50 -1.82 0.61
C PHE A 370 -3.85 -2.39 1.98
N ARG A 371 -2.80 -2.67 2.74
CA ARG A 371 -2.90 -3.00 4.15
C ARG A 371 -3.13 -1.73 4.97
N ILE A 372 -4.02 -1.79 5.95
CA ILE A 372 -4.07 -0.80 7.03
C ILE A 372 -3.39 -1.45 8.23
N ASP A 373 -2.22 -0.93 8.57
CA ASP A 373 -1.45 -1.32 9.76
C ASP A 373 -2.22 -0.96 11.03
N HIS A 374 -2.15 -1.80 12.05
CA HIS A 374 -2.83 -1.62 13.32
C HIS A 374 -4.34 -1.35 13.17
N PHE A 375 -5.00 -2.15 12.32
CA PHE A 375 -6.42 -1.99 11.97
C PHE A 375 -7.33 -1.95 13.20
N ARG A 376 -6.95 -2.67 14.26
CA ARG A 376 -7.63 -2.67 15.57
C ARG A 376 -7.88 -1.27 16.16
N GLY A 377 -7.08 -0.26 15.80
CA GLY A 377 -7.29 1.11 16.23
C GLY A 377 -8.59 1.75 15.71
N LEU A 378 -9.28 1.08 14.78
CA LEU A 378 -10.57 1.50 14.22
C LEU A 378 -11.79 0.90 14.96
N ALA A 379 -11.58 -0.07 15.85
CA ALA A 379 -12.62 -0.82 16.57
C ALA A 379 -12.95 -0.24 17.97
N GLU A 380 -13.83 -0.91 18.74
CA GLU A 380 -13.99 -0.60 20.17
C GLU A 380 -12.78 -1.12 20.94
N SER A 381 -12.52 -0.59 22.14
CA SER A 381 -11.70 -1.35 23.08
C SER A 381 -11.88 -0.85 24.52
N LYS A 382 -11.64 -1.73 25.50
CA LYS A 382 -11.78 -1.49 26.94
C LYS A 382 -10.45 -1.72 27.68
N VAL A 383 -9.95 -0.65 28.34
CA VAL A 383 -8.85 -0.52 29.34
C VAL A 383 -7.47 -1.15 29.03
N ALA A 384 -6.44 -0.31 28.93
CA ALA A 384 -5.05 -0.73 28.75
C ALA A 384 -4.29 -0.65 30.10
N LEU A 385 -3.18 -1.38 30.24
CA LEU A 385 -2.37 -1.45 31.48
C LEU A 385 -1.72 -0.10 31.86
N VAL A 386 -1.24 0.67 30.88
CA VAL A 386 -0.73 2.04 31.05
C VAL A 386 -1.28 2.90 29.92
N GLY A 387 -2.31 3.69 30.23
CA GLY A 387 -3.15 4.39 29.26
C GLY A 387 -4.60 3.89 29.30
N SER A 388 -5.40 4.27 28.31
CA SER A 388 -6.80 3.82 28.22
C SER A 388 -7.14 3.52 26.77
N TRP A 389 -7.68 2.34 26.49
CA TRP A 389 -8.32 2.09 25.21
C TRP A 389 -9.47 3.07 24.99
N ARG A 390 -9.60 3.55 23.74
CA ARG A 390 -10.66 4.45 23.31
C ARG A 390 -11.35 3.84 22.11
N ALA A 391 -12.67 4.00 22.04
CA ALA A 391 -13.42 3.55 20.88
C ALA A 391 -13.03 4.33 19.63
N GLY A 392 -12.68 3.60 18.57
CA GLY A 392 -12.55 4.11 17.21
C GLY A 392 -13.91 4.33 16.53
N PRO A 393 -13.90 4.70 15.24
CA PRO A 393 -15.08 5.17 14.51
C PRO A 393 -15.93 4.05 13.88
N ARG A 394 -15.44 2.80 13.84
CA ARG A 394 -16.18 1.59 13.42
C ARG A 394 -16.82 1.72 12.02
N ASN A 395 -18.02 1.14 11.84
CA ASN A 395 -18.72 1.07 10.55
C ASN A 395 -19.01 2.44 9.94
N ALA A 396 -19.32 3.47 10.75
CA ALA A 396 -19.62 4.81 10.25
C ALA A 396 -18.45 5.40 9.43
N PHE A 397 -17.22 5.05 9.80
CA PHE A 397 -16.01 5.40 9.04
C PHE A 397 -16.00 4.72 7.66
N PHE A 398 -16.14 3.40 7.62
CA PHE A 398 -16.09 2.64 6.37
C PHE A 398 -17.28 2.96 5.46
N ASP A 399 -18.48 3.16 6.02
CA ASP A 399 -19.67 3.60 5.29
C ASP A 399 -19.40 4.94 4.58
N ALA A 400 -18.77 5.89 5.27
CA ALA A 400 -18.40 7.17 4.69
C ALA A 400 -17.33 7.02 3.59
N LEU A 401 -16.32 6.16 3.82
CA LEU A 401 -15.30 5.88 2.81
C LEU A 401 -15.91 5.25 1.56
N PHE A 402 -16.67 4.15 1.69
CA PHE A 402 -17.27 3.45 0.56
C PHE A 402 -18.26 4.32 -0.19
N LYS A 403 -19.00 5.19 0.51
CA LYS A 403 -19.87 6.20 -0.13
C LYS A 403 -19.07 7.22 -0.95
N ALA A 404 -17.89 7.62 -0.50
CA ALA A 404 -17.10 8.67 -1.14
C ALA A 404 -16.24 8.17 -2.30
N VAL A 405 -15.62 6.98 -2.17
CA VAL A 405 -14.64 6.48 -3.15
C VAL A 405 -15.04 5.17 -3.83
N GLY A 406 -16.17 4.58 -3.45
CA GLY A 406 -16.61 3.27 -3.95
C GLY A 406 -15.93 2.11 -3.23
N ARG A 407 -15.89 0.94 -3.88
CA ARG A 407 -15.30 -0.27 -3.31
C ARG A 407 -13.78 -0.13 -3.19
N ILE A 408 -13.23 -0.48 -2.04
CA ILE A 408 -11.80 -0.45 -1.72
C ILE A 408 -11.38 -1.85 -1.28
N ASN A 409 -10.23 -2.32 -1.75
CA ASN A 409 -9.64 -3.57 -1.28
C ASN A 409 -8.68 -3.28 -0.11
N ILE A 410 -9.19 -3.43 1.11
CA ILE A 410 -8.44 -3.23 2.35
C ILE A 410 -8.05 -4.59 2.92
N ILE A 411 -6.79 -4.73 3.31
CA ILE A 411 -6.32 -5.83 4.14
C ILE A 411 -6.16 -5.30 5.56
N ALA A 412 -6.79 -5.95 6.53
CA ALA A 412 -6.65 -5.60 7.93
C ALA A 412 -5.40 -6.25 8.51
N GLU A 413 -4.45 -5.45 8.98
CA GLU A 413 -3.43 -5.95 9.91
C GLU A 413 -4.10 -6.14 11.27
N ASP A 414 -4.45 -7.40 11.56
CA ASP A 414 -5.13 -7.84 12.76
C ASP A 414 -4.28 -8.84 13.56
N LEU A 415 -2.99 -8.55 13.75
CA LEU A 415 -2.09 -9.38 14.55
C LEU A 415 -2.11 -8.99 16.04
N GLY A 416 -1.53 -9.85 16.87
CA GLY A 416 -1.49 -9.71 18.33
C GLY A 416 -2.78 -10.16 19.01
N VAL A 417 -3.03 -9.68 20.24
CA VAL A 417 -4.22 -10.07 21.03
C VAL A 417 -5.46 -9.35 20.51
N ILE A 418 -6.22 -9.95 19.62
CA ILE A 418 -7.40 -9.35 18.96
C ILE A 418 -8.68 -9.62 19.75
N THR A 419 -9.53 -8.60 19.89
CA THR A 419 -10.85 -8.70 20.53
C THR A 419 -11.95 -8.98 19.50
N GLU A 420 -13.06 -9.56 19.94
CA GLU A 420 -14.20 -9.96 19.07
C GLU A 420 -14.74 -8.80 18.22
N ASP A 421 -14.77 -7.59 18.77
CA ASP A 421 -15.27 -6.41 18.06
C ASP A 421 -14.38 -5.96 16.88
N VAL A 422 -13.07 -6.24 16.94
CA VAL A 422 -12.15 -6.03 15.81
C VAL A 422 -12.44 -7.06 14.71
N VAL A 423 -12.70 -8.32 15.08
CA VAL A 423 -13.07 -9.38 14.15
C VAL A 423 -14.41 -9.07 13.48
N ASP A 424 -15.39 -8.61 14.26
CA ASP A 424 -16.71 -8.21 13.76
C ASP A 424 -16.63 -7.03 12.80
N LEU A 425 -15.87 -5.98 13.17
CA LEU A 425 -15.64 -4.83 12.29
C LEU A 425 -15.01 -5.28 10.97
N ARG A 426 -13.92 -6.07 11.03
CA ARG A 426 -13.24 -6.60 9.86
C ARG A 426 -14.18 -7.40 8.95
N LYS A 427 -14.95 -8.34 9.53
CA LYS A 427 -15.90 -9.19 8.79
C LYS A 427 -17.05 -8.38 8.21
N SER A 428 -17.52 -7.33 8.90
CA SER A 428 -18.61 -6.48 8.41
C SER A 428 -18.26 -5.68 7.16
N ILE A 429 -16.97 -5.44 6.91
CA ILE A 429 -16.47 -4.75 5.72
C ILE A 429 -15.83 -5.69 4.70
N GLU A 430 -15.90 -7.01 4.92
CA GLU A 430 -15.30 -8.06 4.07
C GLU A 430 -13.79 -7.82 3.82
N ALA A 431 -13.07 -7.36 4.84
CA ALA A 431 -11.63 -7.18 4.78
C ALA A 431 -10.91 -8.47 5.21
N PRO A 432 -9.95 -8.99 4.41
CA PRO A 432 -9.10 -10.07 4.84
C PRO A 432 -8.31 -9.70 6.09
N GLY A 433 -8.25 -10.64 7.03
CA GLY A 433 -7.25 -10.58 8.11
C GLY A 433 -5.91 -11.15 7.65
N MET A 434 -4.99 -11.31 8.60
CA MET A 434 -3.67 -11.87 8.39
C MET A 434 -3.45 -13.17 9.18
N ALA A 435 -2.71 -14.10 8.60
CA ALA A 435 -2.07 -15.20 9.32
C ALA A 435 -0.57 -15.16 9.04
N VAL A 436 0.26 -15.43 10.05
CA VAL A 436 1.73 -15.42 9.90
C VAL A 436 2.28 -16.72 10.45
N LEU A 437 2.82 -17.58 9.58
CA LEU A 437 3.22 -18.94 9.95
C LEU A 437 4.31 -18.99 11.02
N GLN A 438 5.19 -17.99 11.10
CA GLN A 438 6.17 -17.90 12.18
C GLN A 438 5.55 -17.78 13.58
N PHE A 439 4.27 -17.42 13.71
CA PHE A 439 3.54 -17.41 14.98
C PHE A 439 2.71 -18.67 15.23
N ALA A 440 2.71 -19.64 14.31
CA ALA A 440 1.77 -20.76 14.33
C ALA A 440 2.15 -21.88 15.30
N PHE A 441 3.44 -22.04 15.59
CA PHE A 441 3.96 -23.28 16.19
C PHE A 441 4.21 -23.19 17.70
N GLY A 442 3.96 -22.02 18.30
CA GLY A 442 3.86 -21.84 19.74
C GLY A 442 2.41 -21.94 20.23
N GLY A 443 2.21 -22.42 21.46
CA GLY A 443 0.87 -22.58 22.06
C GLY A 443 0.16 -23.88 21.68
N GLY A 444 -1.16 -23.81 21.48
CA GLY A 444 -2.03 -24.96 21.23
C GLY A 444 -2.47 -25.13 19.77
N SER A 445 -3.21 -26.21 19.50
CA SER A 445 -3.84 -26.47 18.19
C SER A 445 -4.91 -25.45 17.81
N ASP A 446 -5.35 -24.60 18.73
CA ASP A 446 -6.27 -23.51 18.48
C ASP A 446 -5.57 -22.21 18.01
N ASN A 447 -4.25 -22.23 17.84
CA ASN A 447 -3.49 -21.08 17.33
C ASN A 447 -4.01 -20.65 15.94
N PRO A 448 -4.48 -19.40 15.77
CA PRO A 448 -5.12 -18.94 14.54
C PRO A 448 -4.18 -18.86 13.33
N HIS A 449 -2.87 -18.96 13.55
CA HIS A 449 -1.85 -18.93 12.50
C HIS A 449 -1.49 -20.33 11.96
N LEU A 450 -2.07 -21.40 12.53
CA LEU A 450 -1.92 -22.75 11.99
C LEU A 450 -2.78 -22.91 10.72
N PRO A 451 -2.26 -23.53 9.63
CA PRO A 451 -2.99 -23.68 8.38
C PRO A 451 -4.41 -24.24 8.44
N HIS A 452 -4.71 -25.15 9.37
CA HIS A 452 -6.07 -25.70 9.51
C HIS A 452 -7.06 -24.75 10.20
N ASN A 453 -6.58 -23.66 10.81
CA ASN A 453 -7.40 -22.61 11.43
C ASN A 453 -7.55 -21.37 10.54
N HIS A 454 -6.91 -21.35 9.36
CA HIS A 454 -7.02 -20.22 8.43
C HIS A 454 -8.44 -20.10 7.85
N GLU A 455 -8.84 -18.86 7.56
CA GLU A 455 -10.10 -18.55 6.87
C GLU A 455 -9.83 -18.30 5.38
N PHE A 456 -10.86 -18.43 4.54
CA PHE A 456 -10.76 -18.10 3.11
C PHE A 456 -10.41 -16.62 2.89
N ASP A 457 -11.10 -15.72 3.60
CA ASP A 457 -10.89 -14.27 3.51
C ASP A 457 -9.74 -13.82 4.41
N GLN A 458 -8.53 -14.25 4.03
CA GLN A 458 -7.30 -14.00 4.77
C GLN A 458 -6.10 -13.87 3.82
N VAL A 459 -5.06 -13.19 4.29
CA VAL A 459 -3.73 -13.20 3.68
C VAL A 459 -2.79 -13.97 4.61
N VAL A 460 -2.25 -15.09 4.12
CA VAL A 460 -1.24 -15.87 4.87
C VAL A 460 0.15 -15.45 4.46
N TYR A 461 1.02 -15.23 5.44
CA TYR A 461 2.42 -14.87 5.30
C TYR A 461 3.31 -15.98 5.85
N THR A 462 4.49 -16.20 5.25
CA THR A 462 5.58 -16.93 5.93
C THR A 462 6.05 -16.12 7.13
N GLY A 463 6.42 -14.87 6.87
CA GLY A 463 6.75 -13.80 7.80
C GLY A 463 6.41 -12.44 7.18
N THR A 464 6.40 -11.39 7.98
CA THR A 464 6.29 -10.00 7.51
C THR A 464 7.67 -9.33 7.49
N HIS A 465 7.72 -8.01 7.28
CA HIS A 465 8.97 -7.25 7.37
C HIS A 465 9.48 -7.07 8.81
N ASP A 466 8.60 -7.23 9.82
CA ASP A 466 8.95 -7.16 11.25
C ASP A 466 9.47 -8.50 11.81
N ASN A 467 9.19 -9.58 11.08
CA ASN A 467 9.68 -10.90 11.39
C ASN A 467 11.15 -11.05 10.97
N ASP A 468 11.83 -12.02 11.57
CA ASP A 468 13.07 -12.53 10.98
C ASP A 468 12.74 -13.27 9.66
N THR A 469 13.76 -13.52 8.84
CA THR A 469 13.70 -14.53 7.79
C THR A 469 13.30 -15.89 8.36
N VAL A 470 12.71 -16.78 7.56
CA VAL A 470 12.37 -18.12 8.05
C VAL A 470 13.61 -18.88 8.52
N ILE A 471 14.77 -18.70 7.90
CA ILE A 471 16.02 -19.33 8.37
C ILE A 471 16.46 -18.75 9.71
N GLY A 472 16.47 -17.43 9.87
CA GLY A 472 16.83 -16.78 11.14
C GLY A 472 15.87 -17.13 12.28
N TRP A 473 14.57 -17.13 11.99
CA TRP A 473 13.52 -17.63 12.89
C TRP A 473 13.79 -19.08 13.30
N TRP A 474 14.03 -19.97 12.34
CA TRP A 474 14.30 -21.38 12.62
C TRP A 474 15.55 -21.60 13.47
N GLN A 475 16.61 -20.83 13.24
CA GLN A 475 17.86 -20.91 14.00
C GLN A 475 17.65 -20.57 15.48
N THR A 476 16.74 -19.64 15.78
CA THR A 476 16.47 -19.15 17.14
C THR A 476 15.25 -19.81 17.80
N LEU A 477 14.46 -20.59 17.04
CA LEU A 477 13.25 -21.24 17.54
C LEU A 477 13.56 -22.26 18.66
N PRO A 478 12.81 -22.25 19.78
CA PRO A 478 12.95 -23.25 20.83
C PRO A 478 12.76 -24.68 20.32
N GLU A 479 13.47 -25.64 20.92
CA GLU A 479 13.43 -27.04 20.46
C GLU A 479 12.03 -27.66 20.54
N GLU A 480 11.24 -27.33 21.56
CA GLU A 480 9.85 -27.79 21.69
C GLU A 480 8.98 -27.35 20.50
N GLU A 481 9.11 -26.09 20.07
CA GLU A 481 8.40 -25.56 18.90
C GLU A 481 8.92 -26.15 17.60
N LYS A 482 10.23 -26.42 17.48
CA LYS A 482 10.80 -27.16 16.32
C LYS A 482 10.18 -28.54 16.17
N GLN A 483 9.99 -29.26 17.28
CA GLN A 483 9.31 -30.56 17.26
C GLN A 483 7.84 -30.44 16.83
N THR A 484 7.16 -29.35 17.21
CA THR A 484 5.81 -29.04 16.73
C THR A 484 5.80 -28.77 15.22
N VAL A 485 6.77 -28.00 14.70
CA VAL A 485 6.94 -27.77 13.26
C VAL A 485 7.11 -29.10 12.52
N PHE A 486 7.99 -30.01 12.98
CA PHE A 486 8.19 -31.30 12.31
C PHE A 486 6.98 -32.22 12.35
N LYS A 487 6.19 -32.18 13.43
CA LYS A 487 4.93 -32.93 13.52
C LYS A 487 3.88 -32.38 12.55
N TYR A 488 3.81 -31.06 12.42
CA TYR A 488 2.82 -30.39 11.58
C TYR A 488 3.19 -30.39 10.10
N LEU A 489 4.47 -30.20 9.80
CA LEU A 489 5.07 -30.16 8.46
C LEU A 489 6.18 -31.23 8.37
N PRO A 490 5.83 -32.53 8.21
CA PRO A 490 6.83 -33.60 8.10
C PRO A 490 7.84 -33.38 6.97
N GLU A 491 7.46 -32.66 5.91
CA GLU A 491 8.30 -32.29 4.78
C GLU A 491 9.49 -31.42 5.19
N ALA A 492 9.40 -30.67 6.29
CA ALA A 492 10.51 -29.86 6.80
C ALA A 492 11.76 -30.70 7.17
N ASN A 493 11.62 -32.02 7.31
CA ASN A 493 12.75 -32.94 7.48
C ASN A 493 13.49 -33.25 6.15
N ARG A 494 12.91 -32.90 5.00
CA ARG A 494 13.36 -33.31 3.66
C ARG A 494 13.68 -32.14 2.74
N THR A 495 13.24 -30.94 3.10
CA THR A 495 13.49 -29.69 2.35
C THR A 495 14.02 -28.61 3.29
N GLU A 496 14.60 -27.57 2.72
CA GLU A 496 14.91 -26.34 3.44
C GLU A 496 13.65 -25.78 4.11
N ILE A 497 13.81 -25.32 5.37
CA ILE A 497 12.72 -24.85 6.20
C ILE A 497 11.97 -23.65 5.58
N SER A 498 12.68 -22.76 4.87
CA SER A 498 12.07 -21.66 4.12
C SER A 498 11.05 -22.16 3.11
N TRP A 499 11.44 -23.12 2.26
CA TRP A 499 10.58 -23.71 1.26
C TRP A 499 9.47 -24.61 1.86
N ALA A 500 9.68 -25.22 3.03
CA ALA A 500 8.62 -25.91 3.76
C ALA A 500 7.52 -24.92 4.20
N LEU A 501 7.89 -23.78 4.77
CA LEU A 501 6.92 -22.75 5.18
C LEU A 501 6.27 -22.06 3.97
N ILE A 502 7.01 -21.81 2.89
CA ILE A 502 6.43 -21.32 1.62
C ILE A 502 5.36 -22.31 1.13
N THR A 503 5.66 -23.60 1.11
CA THR A 503 4.71 -24.64 0.69
C THR A 503 3.47 -24.65 1.58
N ALA A 504 3.63 -24.53 2.91
CA ALA A 504 2.52 -24.45 3.85
C ALA A 504 1.66 -23.18 3.65
N ALA A 505 2.28 -22.03 3.35
CA ALA A 505 1.56 -20.80 3.05
C ALA A 505 0.77 -20.94 1.75
N LEU A 506 1.36 -21.54 0.71
CA LEU A 506 0.69 -21.75 -0.58
C LEU A 506 -0.43 -22.79 -0.49
N SER A 507 -0.31 -23.82 0.35
CA SER A 507 -1.35 -24.85 0.51
C SER A 507 -2.56 -24.39 1.33
N SER A 508 -2.40 -23.35 2.15
CA SER A 508 -3.47 -22.72 2.96
C SER A 508 -4.77 -22.46 2.20
N VAL A 509 -5.91 -22.50 2.89
CA VAL A 509 -7.23 -22.09 2.35
C VAL A 509 -7.32 -20.57 2.11
N ALA A 510 -6.47 -19.77 2.74
CA ALA A 510 -6.39 -18.32 2.56
C ALA A 510 -6.29 -17.94 1.08
N ARG A 511 -7.14 -17.01 0.65
CA ARG A 511 -7.22 -16.58 -0.76
C ARG A 511 -5.93 -15.96 -1.28
N THR A 512 -5.15 -15.29 -0.42
CA THR A 512 -3.86 -14.72 -0.80
C THR A 512 -2.76 -15.33 0.06
N SER A 513 -1.67 -15.77 -0.58
CA SER A 513 -0.43 -16.14 0.11
C SER A 513 0.67 -15.16 -0.24
N MET A 514 1.42 -14.73 0.76
CA MET A 514 2.52 -13.78 0.63
C MET A 514 3.80 -14.38 1.19
N VAL A 515 4.88 -14.24 0.44
CA VAL A 515 6.21 -14.73 0.82
C VAL A 515 7.19 -13.57 0.76
N THR A 516 8.16 -13.53 1.66
CA THR A 516 9.22 -12.50 1.58
C THR A 516 10.25 -12.89 0.52
N MET A 517 10.86 -11.91 -0.14
CA MET A 517 11.93 -12.20 -1.09
C MET A 517 13.13 -12.89 -0.41
N GLN A 518 13.40 -12.55 0.86
CA GLN A 518 14.43 -13.19 1.67
C GLN A 518 14.21 -14.69 1.84
N ASP A 519 12.96 -15.11 2.06
CA ASP A 519 12.61 -16.53 2.21
C ASP A 519 12.79 -17.31 0.90
N ILE A 520 12.45 -16.69 -0.24
CA ILE A 520 12.66 -17.28 -1.57
C ILE A 520 14.15 -17.49 -1.83
N LEU A 521 14.97 -16.51 -1.44
CA LEU A 521 16.43 -16.56 -1.56
C LEU A 521 17.11 -17.44 -0.50
N GLY A 522 16.36 -17.93 0.49
CA GLY A 522 16.92 -18.74 1.58
C GLY A 522 17.99 -18.01 2.38
N LEU A 523 17.74 -16.74 2.73
CA LEU A 523 18.66 -15.91 3.52
C LEU A 523 18.40 -16.03 5.02
N ASP A 524 19.43 -15.77 5.83
CA ASP A 524 19.38 -15.79 7.30
C ASP A 524 19.07 -14.40 7.90
N SER A 525 19.23 -14.25 9.23
CA SER A 525 18.95 -13.01 9.96
C SER A 525 19.71 -11.78 9.47
N SER A 526 20.81 -11.93 8.72
CA SER A 526 21.48 -10.78 8.09
C SER A 526 20.61 -10.05 7.06
N ALA A 527 19.58 -10.74 6.54
CA ALA A 527 18.64 -10.20 5.57
C ALA A 527 17.34 -9.67 6.19
N ARG A 528 17.22 -9.69 7.52
CA ARG A 528 16.03 -9.19 8.23
C ARG A 528 15.79 -7.71 7.91
N MET A 529 14.54 -7.37 7.55
CA MET A 529 14.19 -6.00 7.14
C MET A 529 14.05 -5.07 8.34
N ASN A 530 13.35 -5.50 9.40
CA ASN A 530 13.16 -4.72 10.61
C ASN A 530 13.18 -5.61 11.85
N THR A 531 13.78 -5.10 12.92
CA THR A 531 13.62 -5.62 14.28
C THR A 531 12.82 -4.60 15.08
N PRO A 532 11.54 -4.88 15.40
CA PRO A 532 10.70 -3.97 16.17
C PRO A 532 11.38 -3.48 17.46
N ALA A 533 11.07 -2.25 17.87
CA ALA A 533 11.63 -1.58 19.04
C ALA A 533 13.17 -1.31 19.00
N THR A 534 13.84 -1.54 17.87
CA THR A 534 15.25 -1.16 17.68
C THR A 534 15.37 0.11 16.84
N GLN A 535 16.42 0.89 17.09
CA GLN A 535 16.61 2.23 16.50
C GLN A 535 17.67 2.30 15.39
N LYS A 536 18.42 1.22 15.16
CA LYS A 536 19.56 1.18 14.23
C LYS A 536 19.58 -0.14 13.48
N GLY A 537 20.01 -0.10 12.21
CA GLY A 537 20.20 -1.30 11.39
C GLY A 537 18.97 -1.78 10.61
N ASN A 538 17.82 -1.11 10.76
CA ASN A 538 16.57 -1.49 10.08
C ASN A 538 16.43 -0.84 8.71
N TRP A 539 15.63 -1.45 7.83
CA TRP A 539 15.24 -0.94 6.50
C TRP A 539 16.35 -0.93 5.45
N ARG A 540 17.49 -1.53 5.78
CA ARG A 540 18.73 -1.44 5.00
C ARG A 540 18.96 -2.62 4.06
N TRP A 541 18.25 -3.73 4.25
CA TRP A 541 18.47 -4.92 3.45
C TRP A 541 18.20 -4.66 1.96
N ARG A 542 19.10 -5.17 1.12
CA ARG A 542 18.99 -5.20 -0.34
C ARG A 542 19.29 -6.61 -0.84
N MET A 543 18.77 -6.92 -2.01
CA MET A 543 19.17 -8.11 -2.74
C MET A 543 20.69 -8.05 -3.00
N PRO A 544 21.43 -9.15 -2.75
CA PRO A 544 22.87 -9.19 -2.98
C PRO A 544 23.22 -8.83 -4.42
N SER A 545 24.32 -8.10 -4.60
CA SER A 545 24.81 -7.65 -5.91
C SER A 545 24.99 -8.81 -6.91
N SER A 546 25.39 -9.98 -6.39
CA SER A 546 25.61 -11.23 -7.13
C SER A 546 24.33 -11.91 -7.66
N VAL A 547 23.15 -11.54 -7.18
CA VAL A 547 21.88 -12.20 -7.52
C VAL A 547 21.06 -11.34 -8.47
N SER A 548 20.89 -11.78 -9.72
CA SER A 548 20.02 -11.13 -10.70
C SER A 548 18.69 -11.86 -10.85
N PHE A 549 17.63 -11.15 -11.26
CA PHE A 549 16.35 -11.81 -11.54
C PHE A 549 16.45 -12.87 -12.65
N ASP A 550 17.34 -12.68 -13.63
CA ASP A 550 17.60 -13.68 -14.67
C ASP A 550 18.20 -14.98 -14.09
N SER A 551 19.08 -14.85 -13.08
CA SER A 551 19.65 -16.00 -12.37
C SER A 551 18.67 -16.73 -11.46
N LEU A 552 17.51 -16.13 -11.14
CA LEU A 552 16.47 -16.71 -10.27
C LEU A 552 15.41 -17.54 -11.02
N SER A 553 15.77 -18.04 -12.21
CA SER A 553 14.92 -18.94 -12.99
C SER A 553 14.56 -20.23 -12.25
N PRO A 554 15.47 -20.88 -11.48
CA PRO A 554 15.14 -22.07 -10.68
C PRO A 554 14.08 -21.79 -9.60
N GLU A 555 14.21 -20.67 -8.87
CA GLU A 555 13.28 -20.24 -7.83
C GLU A 555 11.92 -19.89 -8.43
N ALA A 556 11.89 -19.20 -9.58
CA ALA A 556 10.66 -18.92 -10.32
C ALA A 556 9.95 -20.20 -10.74
N ALA A 557 10.68 -21.18 -11.30
CA ALA A 557 10.11 -22.46 -11.72
C ALA A 557 9.55 -23.25 -10.53
N LYS A 558 10.29 -23.31 -9.41
CA LYS A 558 9.85 -23.97 -8.18
C LYS A 558 8.60 -23.31 -7.60
N LEU A 559 8.56 -21.99 -7.55
CA LEU A 559 7.38 -21.26 -7.09
C LEU A 559 6.19 -21.53 -8.01
N LYS A 560 6.37 -21.44 -9.33
CA LYS A 560 5.32 -21.70 -10.32
C LYS A 560 4.72 -23.09 -10.22
N GLU A 561 5.55 -24.11 -9.99
CA GLU A 561 5.08 -25.48 -9.78
C GLU A 561 4.16 -25.57 -8.56
N LEU A 562 4.58 -24.99 -7.42
CA LEU A 562 3.76 -24.95 -6.20
C LEU A 562 2.47 -24.14 -6.40
N LEU A 563 2.53 -23.02 -7.12
CA LEU A 563 1.33 -22.24 -7.45
C LEU A 563 0.36 -23.03 -8.34
N GLY A 564 0.87 -23.80 -9.30
CA GLY A 564 0.06 -24.69 -10.12
C GLY A 564 -0.61 -25.79 -9.28
N LEU A 565 0.15 -26.42 -8.38
CA LEU A 565 -0.34 -27.47 -7.49
C LEU A 565 -1.45 -26.99 -6.55
N TYR A 566 -1.32 -25.78 -5.99
CA TYR A 566 -2.27 -25.23 -5.02
C TYR A 566 -3.29 -24.25 -5.62
N ASN A 567 -3.43 -24.28 -6.95
CA ASN A 567 -4.39 -23.49 -7.74
C ASN A 567 -4.32 -21.99 -7.46
N ARG A 568 -3.14 -21.39 -7.69
CA ARG A 568 -2.85 -19.95 -7.46
C ARG A 568 -2.30 -19.22 -8.69
N LEU A 569 -2.32 -19.85 -9.87
CA LEU A 569 -1.85 -19.28 -11.13
C LEU A 569 -2.85 -18.30 -11.78
#